data_AF-A0A2W2D905-F1
#
_entry.id   AF-A0A2W2D905-F1
#
_cell.length_a   1.000
_cell.length_b   1.000
_cell.length_c   1.000
_cell.angle_alpha   90.00
_cell.angle_beta   90.00
_cell.angle_gamma   90.00
#
_symmetry.space_group_name_H-M   'P 1'
#
loop_
_entity.id
_entity.type
_entity.pdbx_description
1 polymer ?
#
loop_
_entity_poly.entity_id
_entity_poly.type
_entity_poly.pdbx_seq_one_letter_code
_entity_poly.pdbx_strand_id
1 'polypeptide(L)'
;LLSGGGLGAAGTAGTTTVASAGGANYDGTPRNPVVFTATGLNLNHTGGQTTFDLFLDAGSAVGNGVQVRVSYDLTGDGSWERVETYRYFATDPVPGWEHYTQSAGLHSSSGSLGNLRGGTVRVEVWSAIGANPTTLGVGDRSVVRLPYT
;
A
#
# COMPACT_ATOMS: atom_id res chain seq x y z
N LEU A 1 3.66 8.19 2.63
CA LEU A 1 2.94 8.23 1.32
C LEU A 1 2.67 9.69 0.99
N LEU A 2 2.92 10.20 -0.22
CA LEU A 2 2.74 11.64 -0.53
C LEU A 2 1.36 11.93 -1.13
N SER A 3 0.82 13.12 -0.87
CA SER A 3 -0.34 13.65 -1.61
C SER A 3 -0.04 13.68 -3.11
N GLY A 4 -1.01 13.30 -3.95
CA GLY A 4 -0.84 13.27 -5.40
C GLY A 4 -0.17 12.00 -5.95
N GLY A 5 0.03 10.96 -5.13
CA GLY A 5 0.46 9.64 -5.62
C GLY A 5 1.98 9.42 -5.66
N GLY A 6 2.76 10.19 -4.89
CA GLY A 6 4.21 9.97 -4.76
C GLY A 6 4.58 9.00 -3.62
N LEU A 7 5.66 8.25 -3.79
CA LEU A 7 6.42 7.60 -2.71
C LEU A 7 7.72 8.37 -2.49
N GLY A 8 8.04 8.73 -1.25
CA GLY A 8 9.22 9.52 -0.94
C GLY A 8 9.29 9.88 0.54
N ALA A 9 10.14 10.86 0.87
CA ALA A 9 10.19 11.44 2.21
C ALA A 9 8.81 11.94 2.64
N ALA A 10 8.53 11.96 3.96
CA ALA A 10 7.24 12.40 4.46
C ALA A 10 6.97 13.87 4.06
N GLY A 11 5.75 14.11 3.55
CA GLY A 11 5.22 15.45 3.30
C GLY A 11 4.28 15.89 4.42
N THR A 12 3.62 17.02 4.25
CA THR A 12 2.59 17.51 5.20
C THR A 12 1.43 16.52 5.33
N ALA A 13 0.90 16.36 6.53
CA ALA A 13 -0.31 15.59 6.83
C ALA A 13 -1.43 15.85 5.81
N GLY A 14 -2.04 14.77 5.32
CA GLY A 14 -3.18 14.83 4.42
C GLY A 14 -4.02 13.57 4.47
N THR A 15 -5.02 13.50 3.61
CA THR A 15 -5.84 12.31 3.40
C THR A 15 -6.09 12.11 1.91
N THR A 16 -6.45 10.89 1.55
CA THR A 16 -7.03 10.54 0.26
C THR A 16 -8.12 9.50 0.46
N THR A 17 -8.94 9.27 -0.57
CA THR A 17 -10.05 8.32 -0.51
C THR A 17 -9.66 7.02 -1.19
N VAL A 18 -9.77 5.91 -0.46
CA VAL A 18 -9.81 4.57 -1.05
C VAL A 18 -11.25 4.29 -1.47
N ALA A 19 -11.47 4.14 -2.78
CA ALA A 19 -12.80 3.87 -3.32
C ALA A 19 -13.36 2.55 -2.80
N SER A 20 -14.69 2.41 -2.73
CA SER A 20 -15.32 1.18 -2.26
C SER A 20 -15.12 0.02 -3.24
N ALA A 21 -15.26 -1.21 -2.73
CA ALA A 21 -15.35 -2.41 -3.57
C ALA A 21 -16.73 -2.56 -4.24
N GLY A 22 -17.65 -1.60 -4.08
CA GLY A 22 -19.00 -1.66 -4.65
C GLY A 22 -19.83 -2.84 -4.16
N GLY A 23 -19.51 -3.41 -2.99
CA GLY A 23 -20.17 -4.62 -2.48
C GLY A 23 -19.68 -5.93 -3.11
N ALA A 24 -18.67 -5.88 -3.98
CA ALA A 24 -18.02 -7.07 -4.54
C ALA A 24 -16.77 -7.47 -3.75
N ASN A 25 -16.20 -8.63 -4.10
CA ASN A 25 -14.95 -9.13 -3.54
C ASN A 25 -13.81 -8.99 -4.57
N TYR A 26 -12.76 -8.30 -4.16
CA TYR A 26 -11.52 -8.04 -4.89
C TYR A 26 -10.28 -8.41 -4.04
N ASP A 27 -10.41 -9.38 -3.14
CA ASP A 27 -9.29 -9.90 -2.35
C ASP A 27 -8.19 -10.44 -3.26
N GLY A 28 -6.97 -9.98 -3.02
CA GLY A 28 -5.79 -10.31 -3.81
C GLY A 28 -5.72 -9.64 -5.19
N THR A 29 -6.74 -8.89 -5.61
CA THR A 29 -6.84 -8.31 -6.96
C THR A 29 -7.15 -6.81 -6.89
N PRO A 30 -6.16 -5.92 -7.11
CA PRO A 30 -6.39 -4.49 -7.06
C PRO A 30 -7.54 -4.02 -7.95
N ARG A 31 -8.49 -3.28 -7.36
CA ARG A 31 -9.59 -2.63 -8.08
C ARG A 31 -9.67 -1.16 -7.69
N ASN A 32 -9.57 -0.27 -8.67
CA ASN A 32 -9.54 1.19 -8.46
C ASN A 32 -8.54 1.62 -7.36
N PRO A 33 -7.28 1.11 -7.39
CA PRO A 33 -6.35 1.40 -6.31
C PRO A 33 -5.97 2.88 -6.28
N VAL A 34 -5.73 3.39 -5.08
CA VAL A 34 -4.88 4.56 -4.88
C VAL A 34 -3.45 4.09 -5.12
N VAL A 35 -2.76 4.72 -6.07
CA VAL A 35 -1.42 4.33 -6.51
C VAL A 35 -0.41 5.36 -6.04
N PHE A 36 0.67 4.87 -5.42
CA PHE A 36 1.84 5.67 -5.09
C PHE A 36 3.08 5.08 -5.78
N THR A 37 3.90 5.91 -6.41
CA THR A 37 5.09 5.45 -7.13
C THR A 37 6.36 6.22 -6.74
N ALA A 38 7.49 5.52 -6.75
CA ALA A 38 8.83 6.08 -6.74
C ALA A 38 9.61 5.45 -7.89
N THR A 39 10.26 6.26 -8.72
CA THR A 39 10.99 5.83 -9.92
C THR A 39 12.44 6.28 -9.86
N GLY A 40 13.29 5.71 -10.72
CA GLY A 40 14.70 6.10 -10.82
C GLY A 40 15.54 5.69 -9.59
N LEU A 41 15.10 4.67 -8.87
CA LEU A 41 15.71 4.24 -7.62
C LEU A 41 17.00 3.47 -7.87
N ASN A 42 18.08 3.87 -7.19
CA ASN A 42 19.39 3.24 -7.26
C ASN A 42 19.88 2.94 -5.85
N LEU A 43 19.35 1.86 -5.25
CA LEU A 43 19.54 1.54 -3.83
C LEU A 43 19.98 0.09 -3.65
N ASN A 44 20.69 -0.18 -2.57
CA ASN A 44 21.11 -1.55 -2.23
C ASN A 44 20.13 -2.17 -1.23
N HIS A 45 19.72 -3.41 -1.50
CA HIS A 45 18.86 -4.18 -0.59
C HIS A 45 19.64 -4.54 0.67
N THR A 46 19.00 -4.40 1.83
CA THR A 46 19.65 -4.59 3.14
C THR A 46 19.46 -6.00 3.73
N GLY A 47 18.82 -6.93 3.00
CA GLY A 47 18.40 -8.22 3.55
C GLY A 47 17.08 -8.16 4.34
N GLY A 48 16.52 -6.97 4.55
CA GLY A 48 15.26 -6.76 5.26
C GLY A 48 14.01 -7.07 4.45
N GLN A 49 12.85 -6.84 5.07
CA GLN A 49 11.53 -6.98 4.46
C GLN A 49 10.81 -5.63 4.40
N THR A 50 9.83 -5.53 3.51
CA THR A 50 8.88 -4.41 3.48
C THR A 50 8.12 -4.32 4.79
N THR A 51 8.05 -3.12 5.37
CA THR A 51 7.19 -2.83 6.51
C THR A 51 6.35 -1.60 6.22
N PHE A 52 5.17 -1.50 6.84
CA PHE A 52 4.30 -0.35 6.64
C PHE A 52 3.40 -0.11 7.85
N ASP A 53 2.92 1.11 7.96
CA ASP A 53 1.87 1.52 8.87
C ASP A 53 0.94 2.46 8.10
N LEU A 54 -0.24 1.97 7.74
CA LEU A 54 -1.26 2.71 7.01
C LEU A 54 -2.38 3.10 7.96
N PHE A 55 -2.71 4.38 7.98
CA PHE A 55 -3.77 4.95 8.79
C PHE A 55 -5.06 4.92 7.98
N LEU A 56 -6.02 4.12 8.43
CA LEU A 56 -7.31 3.93 7.78
C LEU A 56 -8.44 4.40 8.69
N ASP A 57 -9.47 5.03 8.12
CA ASP A 57 -10.68 5.41 8.84
C ASP A 57 -11.89 5.13 7.93
N ALA A 58 -12.68 4.13 8.30
CA ALA A 58 -13.91 3.76 7.59
C ALA A 58 -15.15 4.54 8.07
N GLY A 59 -14.98 5.47 9.02
CA GLY A 59 -16.08 6.18 9.66
C GLY A 59 -17.04 5.19 10.31
N SER A 60 -18.32 5.26 9.95
CA SER A 60 -19.35 4.32 10.43
C SER A 60 -19.63 3.17 9.46
N ALA A 61 -18.76 2.92 8.47
CA ALA A 61 -19.01 1.93 7.43
C ALA A 61 -18.74 0.50 7.91
N VAL A 62 -19.78 -0.33 7.90
CA VAL A 62 -19.67 -1.75 8.25
C VAL A 62 -19.13 -2.56 7.08
N GLY A 63 -18.21 -3.49 7.38
CA GLY A 63 -17.76 -4.53 6.44
C GLY A 63 -16.76 -4.05 5.39
N ASN A 64 -16.07 -2.93 5.62
CA ASN A 64 -14.96 -2.50 4.78
C ASN A 64 -13.69 -3.30 5.09
N GLY A 65 -12.93 -3.59 4.04
CA GLY A 65 -11.65 -4.26 4.15
C GLY A 65 -10.66 -3.71 3.13
N VAL A 66 -9.56 -3.13 3.60
CA VAL A 66 -8.55 -2.47 2.75
C VAL A 66 -7.32 -3.35 2.60
N GLN A 67 -6.76 -3.42 1.40
CA GLN A 67 -5.61 -4.25 1.08
C GLN A 67 -4.50 -3.41 0.45
N VAL A 68 -3.26 -3.84 0.65
CA VAL A 68 -2.08 -3.21 0.04
C VAL A 68 -1.27 -4.22 -0.77
N ARG A 69 -0.74 -3.75 -1.90
CA ARG A 69 0.24 -4.43 -2.73
C ARG A 69 1.46 -3.54 -2.91
N VAL A 70 2.64 -4.13 -2.81
CA VAL A 70 3.91 -3.48 -3.12
C VAL A 70 4.59 -4.25 -4.25
N SER A 71 4.87 -3.56 -5.36
CA SER A 71 5.52 -4.13 -6.54
C SER A 71 6.86 -3.43 -6.77
N TYR A 72 7.88 -4.20 -7.11
CA TYR A 72 9.24 -3.73 -7.35
C TYR A 72 9.70 -4.13 -8.75
N ASP A 73 10.02 -3.11 -9.52
CA ASP A 73 10.82 -3.18 -10.74
C ASP A 73 12.26 -2.91 -10.32
N LEU A 74 13.03 -3.97 -10.15
CA LEU A 74 14.39 -3.95 -9.63
C LEU A 74 15.40 -3.46 -10.68
N THR A 75 15.13 -3.73 -11.96
CA THR A 75 16.04 -3.49 -13.09
C THR A 75 15.73 -2.20 -13.86
N GLY A 76 14.57 -1.59 -13.61
CA GLY A 76 14.09 -0.40 -14.32
C GLY A 76 13.57 -0.69 -15.72
N ASP A 77 13.21 -1.94 -16.03
CA ASP A 77 12.77 -2.35 -17.38
C ASP A 77 11.24 -2.29 -17.57
N GLY A 78 10.50 -1.93 -16.51
CA GLY A 78 9.04 -1.84 -16.52
C GLY A 78 8.32 -3.13 -16.15
N SER A 79 9.04 -4.23 -15.90
CA SER A 79 8.50 -5.47 -15.34
C SER A 79 8.54 -5.46 -13.81
N TRP A 80 7.78 -6.36 -13.17
CA TRP A 80 7.79 -6.50 -11.72
C TRP A 80 8.51 -7.79 -11.32
N GLU A 81 9.73 -7.70 -10.79
CA GLU A 81 10.49 -8.86 -10.30
C GLU A 81 9.98 -9.34 -8.95
N ARG A 82 9.45 -8.43 -8.12
CA ARG A 82 8.86 -8.74 -6.82
C ARG A 82 7.48 -8.14 -6.71
N VAL A 83 6.49 -8.96 -6.34
CA VAL A 83 5.16 -8.48 -5.94
C VAL A 83 4.79 -9.06 -4.59
N GLU A 84 4.34 -8.21 -3.68
CA GLU A 84 3.88 -8.53 -2.34
C GLU A 84 2.44 -8.07 -2.20
N THR A 85 1.50 -8.97 -1.97
CA THR A 85 0.11 -8.62 -1.60
C THR A 85 -0.12 -9.05 -0.17
N TYR A 86 -0.54 -8.13 0.70
CA TYR A 86 -0.83 -8.41 2.10
C TYR A 86 -2.30 -8.78 2.27
N ARG A 87 -2.68 -9.51 3.32
CA ARG A 87 -4.10 -9.77 3.62
C ARG A 87 -4.81 -8.46 3.90
N TYR A 88 -6.07 -8.37 3.50
CA TYR A 88 -6.85 -7.17 3.80
C TYR A 88 -6.98 -6.99 5.32
N PHE A 89 -7.04 -5.74 5.73
CA PHE A 89 -7.35 -5.32 7.09
C PHE A 89 -8.83 -4.95 7.14
N ALA A 90 -9.59 -5.68 7.96
CA ALA A 90 -10.99 -5.36 8.22
C ALA A 90 -11.03 -4.17 9.18
N THR A 91 -11.58 -3.05 8.71
CA THR A 91 -11.75 -1.85 9.52
C THR A 91 -12.95 -1.98 10.44
N ASP A 92 -12.91 -1.38 11.62
CA ASP A 92 -14.07 -1.27 12.48
C ASP A 92 -14.94 -0.04 12.10
N PRO A 93 -16.27 -0.10 12.30
CA PRO A 93 -17.18 0.98 11.91
C PRO A 93 -17.25 2.08 12.98
N VAL A 94 -16.09 2.51 13.48
CA VAL A 94 -15.95 3.58 14.48
C VAL A 94 -15.07 4.68 13.90
N PRO A 95 -15.52 5.95 13.88
CA PRO A 95 -14.67 7.05 13.42
C PRO A 95 -13.36 7.13 14.21
N GLY A 96 -12.24 7.12 13.50
CA GLY A 96 -10.92 7.11 14.10
C GLY A 96 -9.90 6.43 13.21
N TRP A 97 -8.61 6.71 13.45
CA TRP A 97 -7.54 6.04 12.71
C TRP A 97 -7.27 4.67 13.28
N GLU A 98 -7.37 3.66 12.43
CA GLU A 98 -6.87 2.32 12.65
C GLU A 98 -5.53 2.11 11.94
N HIS A 99 -4.70 1.20 12.48
CA HIS A 99 -3.38 0.91 11.98
C HIS A 99 -3.36 -0.41 11.20
N TYR A 100 -3.31 -0.31 9.88
CA TYR A 100 -3.04 -1.45 9.01
C TYR A 100 -1.52 -1.58 8.81
N THR A 101 -0.95 -2.66 9.36
CA THR A 101 0.49 -2.93 9.26
C THR A 101 0.77 -4.27 8.57
N GLN A 102 2.04 -4.53 8.25
CA GLN A 102 2.47 -5.79 7.64
C GLN A 102 2.16 -7.03 8.50
N SER A 103 1.81 -6.87 9.79
CA SER A 103 1.44 -7.97 10.68
C SER A 103 0.18 -8.71 10.24
N ALA A 104 -0.66 -8.11 9.38
CA ALA A 104 -1.74 -8.82 8.69
C ALA A 104 -1.25 -10.02 7.85
N GLY A 105 0.05 -10.00 7.50
CA GLY A 105 0.74 -11.07 6.80
C GLY A 105 0.51 -11.05 5.29
N LEU A 106 1.38 -11.77 4.57
CA LEU A 106 1.27 -11.91 3.12
C LEU A 106 0.05 -12.75 2.74
N HIS A 107 -0.79 -12.20 1.87
CA HIS A 107 -1.79 -12.95 1.12
C HIS A 107 -1.11 -13.73 -0.02
N SER A 108 -0.23 -13.07 -0.78
CA SER A 108 0.58 -13.72 -1.82
C SER A 108 1.89 -12.97 -2.06
N SER A 109 2.86 -13.66 -2.65
CA SER A 109 4.17 -13.12 -2.95
C SER A 109 4.80 -13.82 -4.16
N SER A 110 5.42 -13.08 -5.08
CA SER A 110 6.24 -13.62 -6.17
C SER A 110 7.65 -13.04 -6.18
N GLY A 111 8.61 -13.81 -6.68
CA GLY A 111 9.99 -13.40 -6.86
C GLY A 111 10.75 -13.17 -5.56
N SER A 112 11.79 -12.35 -5.62
CA SER A 112 12.68 -12.06 -4.49
C SER A 112 13.10 -10.60 -4.50
N LEU A 113 13.31 -10.03 -3.32
CA LEU A 113 13.88 -8.70 -3.21
C LEU A 113 15.33 -8.75 -3.64
N GLY A 114 15.80 -7.67 -4.24
CA GLY A 114 17.16 -7.50 -4.72
C GLY A 114 17.45 -6.02 -4.89
N ASN A 115 18.65 -5.69 -5.33
CA ASN A 115 19.06 -4.30 -5.50
C ASN A 115 18.19 -3.57 -6.53
N LEU A 116 17.92 -2.28 -6.31
CA LEU A 116 17.28 -1.39 -7.27
C LEU A 116 18.36 -0.73 -8.15
N ARG A 117 18.20 -0.79 -9.46
CA ARG A 117 19.08 -0.15 -10.46
C ARG A 117 18.20 0.57 -11.48
N GLY A 118 18.07 1.89 -11.34
CA GLY A 118 17.08 2.67 -12.09
C GLY A 118 15.63 2.25 -11.83
N GLY A 119 15.38 1.51 -10.74
CA GLY A 119 14.16 0.77 -10.52
C GLY A 119 12.96 1.62 -10.11
N THR A 120 11.80 0.96 -10.04
CA THR A 120 10.52 1.54 -9.64
C THR A 120 9.91 0.75 -8.50
N VAL A 121 9.36 1.43 -7.50
CA VAL A 121 8.48 0.82 -6.49
C VAL A 121 7.10 1.43 -6.61
N ARG A 122 6.09 0.57 -6.62
CA ARG A 122 4.67 0.95 -6.65
C ARG A 122 3.95 0.36 -5.45
N VAL A 123 3.19 1.21 -4.76
CA VAL A 123 2.27 0.83 -3.69
C VAL A 123 0.85 1.06 -4.20
N GLU A 124 0.03 0.02 -4.13
CA GLU A 124 -1.38 0.04 -4.51
C GLU A 124 -2.22 -0.24 -3.27
N VAL A 125 -3.14 0.66 -2.92
CA VAL A 125 -4.08 0.50 -1.80
C VAL A 125 -5.50 0.51 -2.33
N TRP A 126 -6.29 -0.53 -2.04
CA TRP A 126 -7.68 -0.65 -2.52
C TRP A 126 -8.58 -1.27 -1.47
N SER A 127 -9.90 -1.08 -1.63
CA SER A 127 -10.88 -1.85 -0.87
C SER A 127 -11.01 -3.24 -1.49
N ALA A 128 -10.59 -4.28 -0.78
CA ALA A 128 -10.78 -5.67 -1.16
C ALA A 128 -12.26 -6.10 -1.00
N ILE A 129 -12.95 -5.56 0.00
CA ILE A 129 -14.37 -5.78 0.26
C ILE A 129 -15.03 -4.49 0.78
N GLY A 130 -16.35 -4.49 0.83
CA GLY A 130 -17.14 -3.39 1.39
C GLY A 130 -17.85 -2.53 0.33
N ALA A 131 -18.90 -1.84 0.75
CA ALA A 131 -19.72 -1.01 -0.14
C ALA A 131 -19.42 0.49 -0.02
N ASN A 132 -18.65 0.90 1.00
CA ASN A 132 -18.37 2.31 1.31
C ASN A 132 -16.89 2.63 1.10
N PRO A 133 -16.54 3.90 0.82
CA PRO A 133 -15.14 4.31 0.76
C PRO A 133 -14.48 4.27 2.15
N THR A 134 -13.15 4.18 2.17
CA THR A 134 -12.32 4.31 3.38
C THR A 134 -11.37 5.50 3.22
N THR A 135 -11.17 6.28 4.27
CA THR A 135 -10.19 7.37 4.28
C THR A 135 -8.80 6.79 4.55
N LEU A 136 -7.81 7.16 3.75
CA LEU A 136 -6.40 6.82 3.96
C LEU A 136 -5.63 8.08 4.35
N GLY A 137 -4.92 8.05 5.48
CA GLY A 137 -3.96 9.08 5.85
C GLY A 137 -2.76 9.09 4.90
N VAL A 138 -2.32 10.26 4.47
CA VAL A 138 -1.09 10.46 3.68
C VAL A 138 -0.26 11.59 4.30
N GLY A 139 0.90 11.90 3.71
CA GLY A 139 1.88 12.82 4.26
C GLY A 139 2.72 12.17 5.34
N ASP A 140 2.63 12.71 6.55
CA ASP A 140 3.35 12.30 7.76
C ASP A 140 2.64 11.20 8.57
N ARG A 141 1.42 10.79 8.17
CA ARG A 141 0.66 9.72 8.83
C ARG A 141 1.13 8.32 8.39
N SER A 142 0.77 7.94 7.15
CA SER A 142 1.06 6.60 6.65
C SER A 142 2.46 6.49 6.03
N VAL A 143 3.17 5.42 6.37
CA VAL A 143 4.53 5.14 5.91
C VAL A 143 4.64 3.74 5.33
N VAL A 144 5.40 3.63 4.23
CA VAL A 144 5.92 2.35 3.72
C VAL A 144 7.44 2.45 3.79
N ARG A 145 8.07 1.51 4.50
CA ARG A 145 9.52 1.44 4.68
C ARG A 145 10.04 0.29 3.85
N LEU A 146 10.82 0.64 2.84
CA LEU A 146 11.45 -0.31 1.94
C LEU A 146 12.81 -0.74 2.53
N PRO A 147 13.22 -2.02 2.40
CA PRO A 147 14.47 -2.53 2.98
C PRO A 147 15.70 -2.18 2.13
N TYR A 148 15.98 -0.88 1.98
CA TYR A 148 17.05 -0.37 1.13
C TYR A 148 17.83 0.78 1.76
N THR A 149 19.07 0.99 1.30
CA THR A 149 19.94 2.14 1.61
C THR A 149 20.55 2.73 0.35
#